data_AF-A0A9Q1FRS0-F1
#
_entry.id   AF-A0A9Q1FRS0-F1
#
_cell.length_a   1.000
_cell.length_b   1.000
_cell.length_c   1.000
_cell.angle_alpha   90.00
_cell.angle_beta   90.00
_cell.angle_gamma   90.00
#
_symmetry.space_group_name_H-M   'P 1'
#
loop_
_entity.id
_entity.type
_entity.pdbx_description
1 polymer ?
#
loop_
_entity_poly.entity_id
_entity_poly.type
_entity_poly.pdbx_seq_one_letter_code
_entity_poly.pdbx_strand_id
1 'polypeptide(L)'
;MRFWRFIEPATARIVRITRARAASATNTTNDGHHLLTYLRPTPIDELFLFLNHLAAGLSLRELTLRFDIHCSTVSRIIATWTNFLNVLGAVCLWMTPAAVRTCLPPEFSRYQDTQVVIDCNELYCQTPRAGFTV
;
A
#
# COMPACT_ATOMS: atom_id res chain seq x y z
N MET A 1 3.00 -11.44 8.17
CA MET A 1 3.11 -10.87 9.54
C MET A 1 4.46 -10.21 9.87
N ARG A 2 5.64 -10.71 9.44
CA ARG A 2 6.95 -10.10 9.81
C ARG A 2 7.12 -8.64 9.38
N PHE A 3 6.70 -8.29 8.17
CA PHE A 3 6.71 -6.91 7.68
C PHE A 3 5.83 -5.97 8.53
N TRP A 4 4.60 -6.39 8.86
CA TRP A 4 3.71 -5.64 9.74
C TRP A 4 4.38 -5.31 11.08
N ARG A 5 4.98 -6.29 11.76
CA ARG A 5 5.66 -6.06 13.06
C ARG A 5 6.83 -5.08 12.97
N PHE A 6 7.46 -4.97 11.80
CA PHE A 6 8.54 -4.00 11.57
C PHE A 6 8.00 -2.57 11.42
N ILE A 7 6.88 -2.40 10.71
CA ILE A 7 6.31 -1.07 10.42
C ILE A 7 5.30 -0.59 11.47
N GLU A 8 4.66 -1.51 12.21
CA GLU A 8 3.60 -1.24 13.18
C GLU A 8 3.97 -0.13 14.18
N PRO A 9 5.16 -0.14 14.82
CA PRO A 9 5.58 0.95 15.72
C PRO A 9 5.68 2.31 15.01
N ALA A 10 6.08 2.32 13.73
CA ALA A 10 6.21 3.53 12.94
C ALA A 10 4.85 4.06 12.44
N THR A 11 3.80 3.22 12.40
CA THR A 11 2.45 3.65 11.96
C THR A 11 1.85 4.71 12.88
N ALA A 12 2.24 4.76 14.16
CA ALA A 12 1.84 5.80 15.10
C ALA A 12 2.33 7.21 14.67
N ARG A 13 3.36 7.28 13.82
CA ARG A 13 3.97 8.53 13.34
C ARG A 13 3.52 8.90 11.91
N ILE A 14 2.57 8.16 11.33
CA ILE A 14 2.06 8.46 9.99
C ILE A 14 1.43 9.87 9.97
N VAL A 15 2.00 10.76 9.16
CA VAL A 15 1.41 12.06 8.82
C VAL A 15 0.35 11.83 7.76
N ARG A 16 -0.90 12.18 8.09
CA ARG A 16 -2.06 11.86 7.26
C ARG A 16 -2.44 13.01 6.37
N ILE A 17 -2.73 12.70 5.11
CA ILE A 17 -3.21 13.69 4.15
C ILE A 17 -4.69 13.97 4.44
N THR A 18 -4.95 14.98 5.27
CA THR A 18 -6.29 15.54 5.48
C THR A 18 -6.41 16.85 4.71
N ARG A 19 -7.32 16.91 3.72
CA ARG A 19 -7.83 18.21 3.28
C ARG A 19 -8.73 18.73 4.40
N ALA A 20 -8.31 19.77 5.11
CA ALA A 20 -9.27 20.59 5.85
C ALA A 20 -10.21 21.19 4.80
N ARG A 21 -11.43 20.67 4.72
CA ARG A 21 -12.50 21.31 3.96
C ARG A 21 -13.54 21.72 4.98
N ALA A 22 -13.48 22.98 5.39
CA ALA A 22 -14.63 23.63 6.01
C ALA A 22 -15.76 23.58 4.96
N ALA A 23 -16.76 22.73 5.21
CA ALA A 23 -18.02 22.72 4.47
C ALA A 23 -19.10 22.08 5.34
N SER A 24 -19.88 22.98 5.92
CA SER A 24 -21.22 22.93 6.50
C SER A 24 -21.93 21.59 6.65
N ALA A 25 -22.44 21.38 7.87
CA ALA A 25 -23.43 20.38 8.22
C ALA A 25 -24.69 20.51 7.35
N THR A 26 -25.11 19.40 6.74
CA THR A 26 -26.50 19.15 6.40
C THR A 26 -26.91 17.81 6.99
N ASN A 27 -27.90 17.87 7.88
CA ASN A 27 -28.50 16.74 8.57
C ASN A 27 -29.34 15.90 7.60
N THR A 28 -29.18 14.58 7.55
CA THR A 28 -30.29 13.68 7.20
C THR A 28 -30.08 12.30 7.82
N THR A 29 -31.19 11.76 8.31
CA THR A 29 -31.40 10.60 9.17
C THR A 29 -31.42 9.25 8.43
N ASN A 30 -31.24 8.17 9.20
CA ASN A 30 -31.52 6.75 8.93
C ASN A 30 -30.43 5.98 8.17
N ASP A 31 -29.63 5.21 8.90
CA ASP A 31 -29.38 3.77 8.64
C ASP A 31 -28.36 3.19 9.63
N GLY A 32 -28.78 2.20 10.42
CA GLY A 32 -27.96 1.51 11.41
C GLY A 32 -26.79 0.69 10.85
N HIS A 33 -26.67 0.60 9.51
CA HIS A 33 -25.53 0.00 8.82
C HIS A 33 -24.48 1.04 8.40
N HIS A 34 -24.81 2.33 8.39
CA HIS A 34 -23.93 3.40 7.93
C HIS A 34 -22.92 3.85 9.01
N LEU A 35 -23.07 3.41 10.26
CA LEU A 35 -22.15 3.73 11.36
C LEU A 35 -20.82 2.96 11.31
N LEU A 36 -20.74 1.87 10.54
CA LEU A 36 -19.48 1.14 10.30
C LEU A 36 -18.68 1.74 9.14
N THR A 37 -19.35 2.40 8.18
CA THR A 37 -18.76 3.11 7.02
C THR A 37 -17.94 4.36 7.43
N TYR A 38 -18.11 4.86 8.67
CA TYR A 38 -17.37 6.01 9.21
C TYR A 38 -16.26 5.64 10.19
N LEU A 39 -16.17 4.38 10.63
CA LEU A 39 -15.06 3.99 11.49
C LEU A 39 -13.82 3.84 10.61
N ARG A 40 -12.90 4.78 10.80
CA ARG A 40 -11.62 4.79 10.11
C ARG A 40 -10.97 3.40 10.20
N PRO A 41 -10.54 2.79 9.07
CA PRO A 41 -9.89 1.49 9.10
C PRO A 41 -8.66 1.53 10.01
N THR A 42 -8.38 0.42 10.69
CA THR A 42 -7.17 0.34 11.50
C THR A 42 -5.94 0.45 10.58
N PRO A 43 -4.76 0.85 11.08
CA PRO A 43 -3.57 0.95 10.25
C PRO A 43 -3.21 -0.35 9.50
N ILE A 44 -3.54 -1.52 10.06
CA ILE A 44 -3.35 -2.81 9.36
C ILE A 44 -4.34 -3.00 8.21
N ASP A 45 -5.59 -2.54 8.37
CA ASP A 45 -6.61 -2.57 7.31
C ASP A 45 -6.31 -1.54 6.22
N GLU A 46 -5.83 -0.34 6.60
CA GLU A 46 -5.36 0.69 5.66
C GLU A 46 -4.19 0.15 4.82
N LEU A 47 -3.23 -0.57 5.45
CA LEU A 47 -2.14 -1.23 4.74
C LEU A 47 -2.66 -2.34 3.81
N PHE A 48 -3.59 -3.17 4.27
CA PHE A 48 -4.16 -4.23 3.44
C PHE A 48 -4.86 -3.66 2.21
N LEU A 49 -5.63 -2.57 2.36
CA LEU A 49 -6.23 -1.83 1.25
C LEU A 49 -5.17 -1.31 0.28
N PHE A 50 -4.10 -0.68 0.80
CA PHE A 50 -3.00 -0.18 -0.01
C PHE A 50 -2.29 -1.30 -0.78
N LEU A 51 -2.04 -2.45 -0.15
CA LEU A 51 -1.44 -3.61 -0.80
C LEU A 51 -2.35 -4.21 -1.87
N ASN A 52 -3.66 -4.23 -1.68
CA ASN A 52 -4.61 -4.63 -2.72
C ASN A 52 -4.57 -3.69 -3.93
N HIS A 53 -4.39 -2.38 -3.69
CA HIS A 53 -4.20 -1.41 -4.77
C HIS A 53 -2.92 -1.67 -5.56
N LEU A 54 -1.78 -1.89 -4.89
CA LEU A 54 -0.48 -2.10 -5.54
C LEU A 54 -0.30 -3.49 -6.15
N ALA A 55 -0.58 -4.55 -5.40
CA ALA A 55 -0.25 -5.92 -5.78
C ALA A 55 -1.28 -6.52 -6.74
N ALA A 56 -2.56 -6.19 -6.55
CA ALA A 56 -3.65 -6.69 -7.41
C ALA A 56 -4.11 -5.65 -8.44
N GLY A 57 -3.56 -4.43 -8.44
CA GLY A 57 -3.91 -3.38 -9.40
C GLY A 57 -5.34 -2.87 -9.28
N LEU A 58 -6.00 -3.06 -8.13
CA LEU A 58 -7.42 -2.71 -7.97
C LEU A 58 -7.65 -1.21 -8.09
N SER A 59 -8.69 -0.83 -8.81
CA SER A 59 -9.10 0.56 -8.94
C SER A 59 -9.70 1.11 -7.63
N LEU A 60 -9.67 2.43 -7.46
CA LEU A 60 -10.28 3.08 -6.29
C LEU A 60 -11.78 2.73 -6.12
N ARG A 61 -12.49 2.51 -7.24
CA ARG A 61 -13.91 2.12 -7.24
C ARG A 61 -14.11 0.70 -6.72
N GLU A 62 -13.26 -0.24 -7.12
CA GLU A 62 -13.32 -1.61 -6.61
C GLU A 62 -12.96 -1.67 -5.12
N LEU A 63 -11.98 -0.88 -4.69
CA LEU A 63 -11.62 -0.77 -3.28
C LEU A 63 -12.74 -0.15 -2.45
N THR A 64 -13.41 0.88 -2.97
CA THR A 64 -14.59 1.50 -2.34
C THR A 64 -15.67 0.46 -2.08
N LEU A 65 -15.98 -0.39 -3.07
CA LEU A 65 -16.98 -1.43 -2.96
C LEU A 65 -16.56 -2.55 -2.01
N ARG A 66 -15.31 -3.03 -2.09
CA ARG A 66 -14.83 -4.17 -1.30
C ARG A 66 -14.65 -3.86 0.18
N PHE A 67 -14.24 -2.64 0.49
CA PHE A 67 -13.97 -2.23 1.86
C PHE A 67 -15.14 -1.47 2.50
N ASP A 68 -16.19 -1.15 1.72
CA ASP A 68 -17.29 -0.27 2.12
C ASP A 68 -16.79 1.08 2.68
N ILE A 69 -15.87 1.71 1.95
CA ILE A 69 -15.27 2.99 2.34
C ILE A 69 -15.42 3.98 1.21
N HIS A 70 -15.86 5.20 1.51
CA HIS A 70 -15.96 6.27 0.54
C HIS A 70 -14.68 6.48 -0.28
N CYS A 71 -14.82 6.66 -1.60
CA CYS A 71 -13.72 6.78 -2.56
C CYS A 71 -12.68 7.87 -2.18
N SER A 72 -13.13 8.98 -1.59
CA SER A 72 -12.20 10.03 -1.11
C SER A 72 -11.32 9.55 0.06
N THR A 73 -11.80 8.64 0.89
CA THR A 73 -11.03 8.03 1.97
C THR A 73 -10.05 7.00 1.42
N VAL A 74 -10.47 6.16 0.46
CA VAL A 74 -9.59 5.23 -0.26
C VAL A 74 -8.41 5.98 -0.89
N SER A 75 -8.69 7.06 -1.63
CA SER A 75 -7.66 7.90 -2.24
C SER A 75 -6.68 8.48 -1.22
N ARG A 76 -7.19 8.97 -0.08
CA ARG A 76 -6.35 9.50 1.02
C ARG A 76 -5.50 8.42 1.67
N ILE A 77 -6.05 7.22 1.86
CA ILE A 77 -5.32 6.07 2.40
C ILE A 77 -4.16 5.74 1.45
N ILE A 78 -4.43 5.59 0.15
CA ILE A 78 -3.40 5.31 -0.85
C ILE A 78 -2.30 6.36 -0.80
N ALA A 79 -2.63 7.65 -0.88
CA ALA A 79 -1.63 8.71 -0.87
C ALA A 79 -0.82 8.76 0.44
N THR A 80 -1.47 8.53 1.59
CA THR A 80 -0.81 8.51 2.90
C THR A 80 0.19 7.36 2.99
N TRP A 81 -0.20 6.15 2.58
CA TRP A 81 0.65 4.96 2.62
C TRP A 81 1.77 5.02 1.57
N THR A 82 1.52 5.58 0.38
CA THR A 82 2.57 5.87 -0.61
C THR A 82 3.63 6.78 0.00
N ASN A 83 3.24 7.89 0.64
CA ASN A 83 4.21 8.81 1.22
C ASN A 83 4.98 8.17 2.39
N PHE A 84 4.27 7.48 3.28
CA PHE A 84 4.88 6.79 4.42
C PHE A 84 5.89 5.73 3.98
N LEU A 85 5.52 4.87 3.02
CA LEU A 85 6.40 3.81 2.54
C LEU A 85 7.49 4.31 1.60
N ASN A 86 7.31 5.45 0.92
CA ASN A 86 8.39 6.07 0.16
C ASN A 86 9.50 6.58 1.10
N VAL A 87 9.13 7.23 2.21
CA VAL A 87 10.07 7.61 3.26
C VAL A 87 10.72 6.38 3.90
N LEU A 88 9.95 5.31 4.11
CA LEU A 88 10.49 4.06 4.64
C LEU A 88 11.40 3.34 3.63
N GLY A 89 11.12 3.44 2.33
CA GLY A 89 11.96 2.91 1.26
C GLY A 89 13.27 3.69 1.10
N ALA A 90 13.30 4.95 1.52
CA ALA A 90 14.52 5.73 1.66
C ALA A 90 15.37 5.29 2.86
N VAL A 91 14.80 4.57 3.83
CA VAL A 91 15.57 3.85 4.86
C VAL A 91 16.11 2.59 4.20
N CYS A 92 17.43 2.55 3.98
CA CYS A 92 18.18 1.49 3.31
C CYS A 92 17.55 0.09 3.46
N LEU A 93 16.73 -0.32 2.48
CA LEU A 93 16.14 -1.67 2.40
C LEU A 93 17.21 -2.73 2.14
N TRP A 94 18.34 -2.31 1.59
CA TRP A 94 19.43 -3.16 1.17
C TRP A 94 20.39 -3.42 2.33
N MET A 95 20.85 -4.66 2.44
CA MET A 95 21.93 -5.00 3.37
C MET A 95 23.19 -4.20 3.03
N THR A 96 24.00 -3.93 4.05
CA THR A 96 25.31 -3.30 3.83
C THR A 96 26.18 -4.21 2.95
N PRO A 97 27.09 -3.67 2.14
CA PRO A 97 27.96 -4.49 1.30
C PRO A 97 28.72 -5.56 2.08
N ALA A 98 29.08 -5.29 3.34
CA ALA A 98 29.72 -6.26 4.22
C ALA A 98 28.80 -7.45 4.56
N ALA A 99 27.53 -7.17 4.92
CA ALA A 99 26.54 -8.21 5.22
C ALA A 99 26.14 -9.02 3.98
N VAL A 100 26.12 -8.40 2.80
CA VAL A 100 25.87 -9.13 1.55
C VAL A 100 27.02 -10.10 1.26
N ARG A 101 28.28 -9.66 1.39
CA ARG A 101 29.45 -10.52 1.15
C ARG A 101 29.50 -11.75 2.04
N THR A 102 29.07 -11.64 3.30
CA THR A 102 29.01 -12.80 4.21
C THR A 102 27.93 -13.82 3.82
N CYS A 103 26.92 -13.38 3.08
CA CYS A 103 25.78 -14.19 2.66
C CYS A 103 25.78 -14.49 1.16
N LEU A 104 26.85 -14.12 0.43
CA LEU A 104 26.92 -14.26 -1.02
C LEU A 104 27.05 -15.76 -1.38
N PRO A 105 26.14 -16.32 -2.18
CA PRO A 105 26.23 -17.72 -2.56
C PRO A 105 27.50 -18.01 -3.38
N PRO A 106 28.10 -19.21 -3.28
CA PRO A 106 29.31 -19.58 -4.02
C PRO A 106 29.18 -19.41 -5.54
N GLU A 107 27.98 -19.59 -6.07
CA GLU A 107 27.64 -19.42 -7.49
C GLU A 107 27.87 -17.98 -7.98
N PHE A 108 27.76 -17.00 -7.08
CA PHE A 108 28.02 -15.59 -7.34
C PHE A 108 29.44 -15.15 -6.95
N SER A 109 30.35 -16.08 -6.63
CA SER A 109 31.73 -15.77 -6.21
C SER A 109 32.53 -14.94 -7.22
N ARG A 110 32.17 -15.01 -8.50
CA ARG A 110 32.78 -14.21 -9.58
C ARG A 110 32.30 -12.76 -9.63
N TYR A 111 31.24 -12.42 -8.87
CA TYR A 111 30.60 -11.10 -8.84
C TYR A 111 30.69 -10.50 -7.43
N GLN A 112 31.91 -10.23 -6.94
CA GLN A 112 32.18 -9.81 -5.55
C GLN A 112 31.65 -8.42 -5.19
N ASP A 113 31.26 -7.64 -6.19
CA ASP A 113 30.62 -6.33 -6.10
C ASP A 113 29.07 -6.41 -6.13
N THR A 114 28.50 -7.62 -6.20
CA THR A 114 27.05 -7.83 -6.15
C THR A 114 26.50 -7.41 -4.79
N GLN A 115 25.66 -6.38 -4.78
CA GLN A 115 24.96 -5.92 -3.58
C GLN A 115 23.50 -6.41 -3.54
N VAL A 116 22.89 -6.59 -4.70
CA VAL A 116 21.47 -6.97 -4.84
C VAL A 116 21.32 -7.87 -6.06
N VAL A 117 20.60 -8.98 -5.90
CA VAL A 117 20.09 -9.79 -7.02
C VAL A 117 18.59 -9.53 -7.10
N ILE A 118 18.16 -8.94 -8.21
CA ILE A 118 16.73 -8.72 -8.50
C ILE A 118 16.34 -9.77 -9.52
N ASP A 119 15.55 -10.74 -9.08
CA ASP A 119 14.94 -11.71 -9.99
C ASP A 119 13.63 -11.11 -10.52
N CYS A 120 13.51 -11.02 -11.84
CA CYS A 120 12.30 -10.55 -12.51
C CYS A 120 11.48 -11.76 -12.92
N ASN A 121 10.46 -12.11 -12.14
CA ASN A 121 9.44 -13.02 -12.63
C ASN A 121 8.46 -12.20 -13.49
N GLU A 122 8.46 -12.44 -14.80
CA GLU A 122 7.50 -11.80 -15.70
C GLU A 122 6.09 -12.32 -15.39
N LEU A 123 5.23 -11.43 -14.90
CA LEU A 123 3.81 -11.71 -14.76
C LEU A 123 3.11 -11.19 -16.01
N TYR A 124 2.54 -12.10 -16.81
CA TYR A 124 1.69 -11.71 -17.93
C TYR A 124 0.43 -11.02 -17.40
N CYS A 125 0.38 -9.70 -17.51
CA CYS A 125 -0.82 -8.93 -17.20
C CYS A 125 -1.87 -9.19 -18.28
N GLN A 126 -3.09 -9.54 -17.87
CA GLN A 126 -4.23 -9.59 -18.79
C GLN A 126 -4.47 -8.19 -19.35
N THR A 127 -4.30 -8.01 -20.66
CA THR A 127 -4.70 -6.78 -21.34
C THR A 127 -6.23 -6.77 -21.46
N PRO A 128 -6.94 -5.76 -20.94
CA PRO A 128 -8.37 -5.62 -21.19
C PRO A 128 -8.57 -5.52 -22.71
N ARG A 129 -9.24 -6.50 -23.30
CA ARG A 129 -9.68 -6.39 -24.69
C ARG A 129 -10.80 -5.36 -24.72
N ALA A 130 -10.61 -4.27 -25.47
CA ALA A 130 -11.71 -3.41 -25.87
C ALA A 130 -12.63 -4.23 -26.78
N GLY A 131 -13.66 -4.84 -26.20
CA GLY A 131 -14.53 -5.78 -26.90
C GLY A 131 -15.85 -5.97 -26.17
N PHE A 132 -16.54 -4.86 -25.90
CA PHE A 132 -17.99 -4.86 -25.76
C PHE A 132 -18.52 -3.90 -26.81
N THR A 133 -18.89 -4.45 -27.96
CA THR A 133 -19.60 -3.73 -29.02
C THR A 133 -21.05 -4.21 -28.97
N VAL A 134 -21.90 -3.29 -28.48
CA VAL A 134 -23.37 -3.23 -28.48
C VAL A 134 -24.11 -4.35 -27.77
#